data_AF-A0CHS0-F1
#
_entry.id   AF-A0CHS0-F1
#
_cell.length_a   1.000
_cell.length_b   1.000
_cell.length_c   1.000
_cell.angle_alpha   90.00
_cell.angle_beta   90.00
_cell.angle_gamma   90.00
#
_symmetry.space_group_name_H-M   'P 1'
#
loop_
_entity.id
_entity.type
_entity.pdbx_description
1 polymer ?
#
loop_
_entity_poly.entity_id
_entity_poly.type
_entity_poly.pdbx_seq_one_letter_code
_entity_poly.pdbx_strand_id
1 'polypeptide(L)'
;MELGEQDLYTYLEQQQQNLTIESKIKIMIQITQFISYLHSKNLIHRDIKPENFIKVSDQFKHIDFGLTEQNSNIFKTAKVGTLLFQAPELLENKTDYDISIDIWSLACVFYEILFGQALFNGINQIYIQGQFKFLKLKIKHRIVR
;
A
#
# COMPACT_ATOMS: atom_id res chain seq x y z
N MET A 1 -16.18 -7.85 17.30
CA MET A 1 -15.63 -7.91 15.93
C MET A 1 -16.79 -8.06 14.99
N GLU A 2 -16.90 -7.18 14.01
CA GLU A 2 -17.89 -7.34 12.93
C GLU A 2 -17.41 -8.45 11.98
N LEU A 3 -18.34 -9.22 11.41
CA LEU A 3 -18.03 -10.21 10.39
C LEU A 3 -17.82 -9.48 9.06
N GLY A 4 -16.62 -9.57 8.49
CA GLY A 4 -16.35 -9.06 7.15
C GLY A 4 -16.70 -10.07 6.05
N GLU A 5 -17.05 -9.56 4.88
CA GLU A 5 -17.50 -10.35 3.73
C GLU A 5 -16.31 -10.94 2.96
N GLN A 6 -15.36 -10.08 2.59
CA GLN A 6 -14.13 -10.41 1.86
C GLN A 6 -13.13 -9.27 1.96
N ASP A 7 -11.85 -9.53 1.69
CA ASP A 7 -10.83 -8.49 1.63
C ASP A 7 -10.86 -7.67 0.31
N LEU A 8 -10.17 -6.54 0.30
CA LEU A 8 -10.14 -5.63 -0.85
C LEU A 8 -9.46 -6.25 -2.07
N TYR A 9 -8.45 -7.11 -1.90
CA TYR A 9 -7.82 -7.78 -3.04
C TYR A 9 -8.86 -8.64 -3.78
N THR A 10 -9.53 -9.52 -3.03
CA THR A 10 -10.57 -10.40 -3.55
C THR A 10 -11.73 -9.59 -4.15
N TYR A 11 -12.13 -8.49 -3.52
CA TYR A 11 -13.17 -7.59 -4.05
C TYR A 11 -12.77 -6.94 -5.38
N LEU A 12 -11.53 -6.46 -5.52
CA LEU A 12 -11.06 -5.84 -6.77
C LEU A 12 -11.00 -6.86 -7.92
N GLU A 13 -10.53 -8.09 -7.64
CA GLU A 13 -10.49 -9.18 -8.62
C GLU A 13 -11.89 -9.54 -9.15
N GLN A 14 -12.91 -9.56 -8.30
CA GLN A 14 -14.28 -9.87 -8.72
C GLN A 14 -14.93 -8.73 -9.52
N GLN A 15 -14.53 -7.48 -9.26
CA GLN A 15 -15.19 -6.29 -9.81
C GLN A 15 -14.44 -5.66 -10.99
N GLN A 16 -13.34 -6.27 -11.47
CA GLN A 16 -12.36 -5.79 -12.46
C GLN A 16 -12.78 -4.59 -13.36
N GLN A 17 -13.93 -4.62 -14.03
CA GLN A 17 -14.40 -3.53 -14.91
C GLN A 17 -15.69 -2.81 -14.46
N ASN A 18 -16.35 -3.27 -13.39
CA ASN A 18 -17.65 -2.77 -12.97
C ASN A 18 -17.58 -1.66 -11.91
N LEU A 19 -16.40 -1.42 -11.32
CA LEU A 19 -16.21 -0.35 -10.35
C LEU A 19 -16.18 1.02 -11.03
N THR A 20 -17.18 1.84 -10.72
CA THR A 20 -17.21 3.25 -11.12
C THR A 20 -16.04 4.02 -10.49
N ILE A 21 -15.65 5.12 -11.13
CA ILE A 21 -14.62 6.01 -10.58
C ILE A 21 -15.01 6.56 -9.20
N GLU A 22 -16.30 6.80 -8.97
CA GLU A 22 -16.81 7.27 -7.67
C GLU A 22 -16.59 6.22 -6.58
N SER A 23 -16.89 4.94 -6.86
CA SER A 23 -16.64 3.85 -5.91
C SER A 23 -15.15 3.69 -5.63
N LYS A 24 -14.29 3.77 -6.66
CA LYS A 24 -12.82 3.75 -6.49
C LYS A 24 -12.34 4.87 -5.58
N ILE A 25 -12.78 6.11 -5.82
CA ILE A 25 -12.45 7.27 -4.98
C ILE A 25 -12.93 7.07 -3.54
N LYS A 26 -14.16 6.57 -3.32
CA LYS A 26 -14.68 6.29 -1.98
C LYS A 26 -13.82 5.29 -1.22
N ILE A 27 -13.33 4.23 -1.87
CA ILE A 27 -12.42 3.25 -1.26
C ILE A 27 -11.09 3.91 -0.91
N MET A 28 -10.49 4.65 -1.85
CA MET A 28 -9.23 5.35 -1.65
C MET A 28 -9.28 6.34 -0.47
N ILE A 29 -10.39 7.07 -0.31
CA ILE A 29 -10.61 7.99 0.81
C ILE A 29 -10.63 7.25 2.15
N GLN A 30 -11.33 6.12 2.24
CA GLN A 30 -11.41 5.33 3.48
C GLN A 30 -10.03 4.82 3.93
N ILE A 31 -9.25 4.29 2.99
CA ILE A 31 -7.88 3.82 3.27
C ILE A 31 -6.99 4.99 3.69
N THR A 32 -7.11 6.14 3.03
CA THR A 32 -6.36 7.35 3.39
C THR A 32 -6.69 7.83 4.80
N GLN A 33 -7.98 7.82 5.18
CA GLN A 33 -8.42 8.23 6.51
C GLN A 33 -7.81 7.33 7.60
N PHE A 34 -7.78 6.02 7.36
CA PHE A 34 -7.11 5.07 8.26
C PHE A 34 -5.61 5.37 8.42
N ILE A 35 -4.89 5.56 7.31
CA ILE A 35 -3.45 5.84 7.34
C ILE A 35 -3.16 7.19 8.00
N SER A 36 -3.94 8.21 7.66
CA SER A 36 -3.84 9.54 8.29
C SER A 36 -4.08 9.46 9.80
N TYR A 37 -5.03 8.64 10.24
CA TYR A 37 -5.26 8.40 11.67
C TYR A 37 -4.05 7.75 12.33
N LEU A 38 -3.49 6.68 11.75
CA LEU A 38 -2.28 6.02 12.27
C LEU A 38 -1.09 6.98 12.37
N HIS A 39 -0.82 7.74 11.31
CA HIS A 39 0.28 8.70 11.27
C HIS A 39 0.09 9.83 12.27
N SER A 40 -1.16 10.26 12.54
CA SER A 40 -1.46 11.24 13.61
C SER A 40 -1.11 10.72 15.02
N LYS A 41 -0.98 9.40 15.19
CA LYS A 41 -0.54 8.74 16.43
C LYS A 41 0.95 8.41 16.42
N ASN A 42 1.71 8.91 15.44
CA ASN A 42 3.13 8.64 15.24
C ASN A 42 3.44 7.13 15.09
N LEU A 43 2.49 6.39 14.48
CA LEU A 43 2.61 4.96 14.20
C LEU A 43 2.88 4.75 12.71
N ILE A 44 3.75 3.78 12.41
CA ILE A 44 4.00 3.27 11.06
C ILE A 44 3.34 1.90 10.95
N HIS A 45 2.53 1.67 9.92
CA HIS A 45 1.84 0.40 9.72
C HIS A 45 2.77 -0.72 9.23
N ARG A 46 3.63 -0.41 8.26
CA ARG A 46 4.65 -1.28 7.65
C ARG A 46 4.15 -2.47 6.80
N ASP A 47 2.83 -2.68 6.71
CA ASP A 47 2.23 -3.69 5.80
C ASP A 47 0.89 -3.23 5.21
N ILE A 48 0.87 -2.03 4.62
CA ILE A 48 -0.32 -1.57 3.89
C ILE A 48 -0.42 -2.34 2.57
N LYS A 49 -1.51 -3.09 2.40
CA LYS A 49 -1.85 -3.88 1.21
C LYS A 49 -3.36 -4.14 1.15
N PRO A 50 -3.94 -4.48 0.00
CA PRO A 50 -5.39 -4.65 -0.12
C PRO A 50 -5.95 -5.76 0.80
N GLU A 51 -5.21 -6.85 1.03
CA GLU A 51 -5.62 -7.97 1.87
C GLU A 51 -5.87 -7.57 3.34
N ASN A 52 -5.28 -6.46 3.79
CA ASN A 52 -5.44 -5.96 5.17
C ASN A 52 -6.67 -5.05 5.33
N PHE A 53 -7.50 -4.88 4.30
CA PHE A 53 -8.76 -4.14 4.36
C PHE A 53 -9.94 -5.07 4.04
N ILE A 54 -10.82 -5.28 5.01
CA ILE A 54 -12.00 -6.12 4.87
C ILE A 54 -13.24 -5.29 4.57
N LYS A 55 -14.05 -5.75 3.62
CA LYS A 55 -15.36 -5.17 3.30
C LYS A 55 -16.36 -5.56 4.40
N VAL A 56 -17.00 -4.55 4.98
CA VAL A 56 -18.11 -4.70 5.93
C VAL A 56 -19.24 -3.79 5.46
N SER A 57 -20.29 -4.35 4.87
CA SER A 57 -21.32 -3.55 4.19
C SER A 57 -20.65 -2.61 3.18
N ASP A 58 -20.97 -1.32 3.12
CA ASP A 58 -20.38 -0.38 2.15
C ASP A 58 -19.04 0.25 2.55
N GLN A 59 -18.38 -0.30 3.57
CA GLN A 59 -17.11 0.23 4.09
C GLN A 59 -15.97 -0.78 4.03
N PHE A 60 -14.75 -0.28 3.93
CA PHE A 60 -13.52 -1.05 4.09
C PHE A 60 -12.87 -0.71 5.42
N LYS A 61 -12.65 -1.74 6.24
CA LYS A 61 -12.05 -1.63 7.58
C LYS A 61 -10.73 -2.36 7.63
N HIS A 62 -9.75 -1.76 8.28
CA HIS A 62 -8.44 -2.37 8.47
C HIS A 62 -8.47 -3.49 9.54
N ILE A 63 -7.70 -4.57 9.35
CA ILE A 63 -7.77 -5.75 10.23
C ILE A 63 -6.44 -6.22 10.85
N ASP A 64 -5.27 -5.77 10.41
CA ASP A 64 -4.00 -6.39 10.84
C ASP A 64 -2.91 -5.39 11.23
N PHE A 65 -2.72 -5.17 12.53
CA PHE A 65 -1.65 -4.31 13.06
C PHE A 65 -0.38 -5.08 13.46
N GLY A 66 -0.22 -6.34 13.05
CA GLY A 66 0.83 -7.25 13.53
C GLY A 66 2.26 -6.76 13.26
N LEU A 67 2.43 -5.85 12.29
CA LEU A 67 3.71 -5.22 11.96
C LEU A 67 3.78 -3.75 12.35
N THR A 68 2.78 -3.17 13.02
CA THR A 68 2.79 -1.74 13.37
C THR A 68 3.93 -1.40 14.35
N GLU A 69 4.53 -0.22 14.21
CA GLU A 69 5.68 0.24 15.00
C GLU A 69 5.60 1.72 15.34
N GLN A 70 6.24 2.13 16.43
CA GLN A 70 6.40 3.55 16.76
C GLN A 70 7.40 4.20 15.80
N ASN A 71 7.02 5.31 15.17
CA ASN A 71 7.91 6.04 14.27
C ASN A 71 9.16 6.56 15.01
N SER A 72 9.05 6.87 16.31
CA SER A 72 10.17 7.27 17.15
C SER A 72 11.12 6.13 17.56
N ASN A 73 10.80 4.87 17.24
CA ASN A 73 11.67 3.74 17.53
C ASN A 73 12.94 3.81 16.63
N ILE A 74 14.12 3.75 17.24
CA ILE A 74 15.41 3.77 16.53
C ILE A 74 15.89 2.38 16.11
N PHE A 75 15.33 1.31 16.67
CA PHE A 75 15.72 -0.08 16.41
C PHE A 75 14.72 -0.77 15.46
N LYS A 76 14.47 -0.16 14.31
CA LYS A 76 13.56 -0.73 13.29
C LYS A 76 14.27 -1.75 12.42
N THR A 77 13.52 -2.72 11.90
CA THR A 77 13.99 -3.72 10.93
C THR A 77 13.49 -3.39 9.53
N ALA A 78 14.30 -3.66 8.50
CA ALA A 78 13.93 -3.38 7.11
C ALA A 78 13.10 -4.50 6.44
N LYS A 79 13.18 -5.73 6.96
CA LYS A 79 12.50 -6.91 6.42
C LYS A 79 11.07 -7.02 6.95
N VAL A 80 10.21 -6.09 6.53
CA VAL A 80 8.81 -5.97 6.99
C VAL A 80 7.87 -5.78 5.82
N GLY A 81 6.65 -6.25 5.96
CA GLY A 81 5.59 -6.06 4.97
C GLY A 81 5.74 -6.91 3.72
N THR A 82 4.75 -6.77 2.84
CA THR A 82 4.63 -7.54 1.60
C THR A 82 5.43 -6.89 0.47
N LEU A 83 6.31 -7.66 -0.17
CA LEU A 83 7.35 -7.19 -1.11
C LEU A 83 6.84 -6.21 -2.19
N LEU A 84 5.66 -6.45 -2.77
CA LEU A 84 5.11 -5.63 -3.86
C LEU A 84 4.74 -4.21 -3.42
N PHE A 85 4.52 -4.00 -2.13
CA PHE A 85 4.10 -2.73 -1.54
C PHE A 85 5.24 -2.05 -0.78
N GLN A 86 6.43 -2.64 -0.72
CA GLN A 86 7.57 -2.09 0.00
C GLN A 86 8.15 -0.85 -0.67
N ALA A 87 8.45 0.16 0.15
CA ALA A 87 9.16 1.36 -0.27
C ALA A 87 10.61 1.08 -0.71
N PRO A 88 11.19 1.90 -1.60
CA PRO A 88 12.55 1.71 -2.11
C PRO A 88 13.61 1.60 -1.02
N GLU A 89 13.48 2.36 0.06
CA GLU A 89 14.38 2.34 1.22
C GLU A 89 14.36 1.00 1.95
N LEU A 90 13.18 0.36 2.10
CA LEU A 90 13.06 -0.99 2.63
C LEU A 90 13.70 -2.01 1.67
N LEU A 91 13.50 -1.82 0.36
CA LEU A 91 14.17 -2.60 -0.66
C LEU A 91 15.70 -2.36 -0.65
N GLU A 92 16.21 -1.29 -0.06
CA GLU A 92 17.66 -1.05 0.13
C GLU A 92 18.16 -1.54 1.50
N ASN A 93 17.32 -2.24 2.27
CA ASN A 93 17.57 -2.70 3.64
C ASN A 93 17.90 -1.56 4.62
N LYS A 94 17.39 -0.34 4.37
CA LYS A 94 17.53 0.79 5.29
C LYS A 94 16.61 0.64 6.48
N THR A 95 17.07 1.07 7.65
CA THR A 95 16.33 1.00 8.92
C THR A 95 15.94 2.37 9.47
N ASP A 96 16.46 3.44 8.87
CA ASP A 96 16.18 4.85 9.18
C ASP A 96 14.95 5.39 8.42
N TYR A 97 13.93 4.54 8.26
CA TYR A 97 12.68 4.92 7.61
C TYR A 97 11.66 5.51 8.61
N ASP A 98 10.68 6.22 8.05
CA ASP A 98 9.58 6.85 8.77
C ASP A 98 8.21 6.50 8.15
N ILE A 99 7.17 7.25 8.51
CA ILE A 99 5.80 7.09 8.01
C ILE A 99 5.67 7.13 6.47
N SER A 100 6.66 7.64 5.74
CA SER A 100 6.66 7.73 4.27
C SER A 100 6.56 6.37 3.60
N ILE A 101 7.00 5.28 4.26
CA ILE A 101 6.91 3.94 3.68
C ILE A 101 5.45 3.51 3.49
N ASP A 102 4.55 3.91 4.39
CA ASP A 102 3.13 3.62 4.26
C ASP A 102 2.50 4.44 3.13
N ILE A 103 3.01 5.65 2.87
CA ILE A 103 2.55 6.49 1.74
C ILE A 103 2.95 5.85 0.41
N TRP A 104 4.13 5.24 0.35
CA TRP A 104 4.53 4.45 -0.82
C TRP A 104 3.60 3.25 -1.03
N SER A 105 3.38 2.46 0.01
CA SER A 105 2.47 1.31 -0.06
C SER A 105 1.05 1.73 -0.45
N LEU A 106 0.55 2.85 0.08
CA LEU A 106 -0.74 3.43 -0.30
C LEU A 106 -0.81 3.76 -1.80
N ALA A 107 0.26 4.31 -2.38
CA ALA A 107 0.31 4.59 -3.81
C ALA A 107 0.24 3.31 -4.66
N CYS A 108 0.87 2.21 -4.20
CA CYS A 108 0.73 0.90 -4.83
C CYS A 108 -0.72 0.39 -4.77
N VAL A 109 -1.38 0.49 -3.60
CA VAL A 109 -2.79 0.11 -3.43
C VAL A 109 -3.71 0.96 -4.32
N PHE A 110 -3.45 2.26 -4.42
CA PHE A 110 -4.21 3.16 -5.29
C PHE A 110 -4.09 2.80 -6.76
N TYR A 111 -2.87 2.47 -7.20
CA TYR A 111 -2.65 1.98 -8.55
C TYR A 111 -3.51 0.73 -8.80
N GLU A 112 -3.52 -0.21 -7.86
CA GLU A 112 -4.30 -1.43 -7.97
C GLU A 112 -5.82 -1.18 -8.02
N ILE A 113 -6.35 -0.29 -7.18
CA ILE A 113 -7.75 0.14 -7.22
C ILE A 113 -8.10 0.78 -8.58
N LEU A 114 -7.22 1.62 -9.11
CA LEU A 114 -7.47 2.37 -10.34
C LEU A 114 -7.40 1.48 -11.58
N PHE A 115 -6.39 0.62 -11.66
CA PHE A 115 -6.04 -0.13 -12.86
C PHE A 115 -6.38 -1.63 -12.80
N GLY A 116 -6.82 -2.14 -11.65
CA GLY A 116 -7.21 -3.54 -11.46
C GLY A 116 -6.02 -4.52 -11.51
N GLN A 117 -4.79 -4.04 -11.35
CA GLN A 117 -3.59 -4.86 -11.32
C GLN A 117 -2.51 -4.21 -10.44
N ALA A 118 -1.65 -5.01 -9.83
CA ALA A 118 -0.55 -4.52 -9.02
C ALA A 118 0.41 -3.61 -9.83
N LEU A 119 0.95 -2.57 -9.16
CA LEU A 119 1.92 -1.65 -9.76
C LEU A 119 3.25 -2.33 -10.11
N PHE A 120 3.69 -3.21 -9.21
CA PHE A 120 4.89 -4.01 -9.38
C PHE A 120 4.51 -5.49 -9.34
N ASN A 121 5.24 -6.30 -10.10
CA ASN A 121 5.13 -7.76 -10.05
C ASN A 121 6.51 -8.37 -9.84
N GLY A 122 6.64 -9.49 -9.15
CA GLY A 122 7.95 -10.11 -8.97
C GLY A 122 8.06 -10.97 -7.74
N ILE A 123 9.04 -11.88 -7.80
CA ILE A 123 9.27 -12.89 -6.76
C ILE A 123 10.39 -12.49 -5.78
N ASN A 124 11.18 -11.46 -6.11
CA ASN A 124 12.31 -11.04 -5.28
C ASN A 124 12.59 -9.53 -5.36
N GLN A 125 13.30 -9.05 -4.35
CA GLN A 125 13.68 -7.65 -4.15
C GLN A 125 14.42 -7.04 -5.34
N ILE A 126 15.32 -7.80 -5.98
CA ILE A 126 16.11 -7.33 -7.13
C ILE A 126 15.20 -6.98 -8.31
N TYR A 127 14.19 -7.81 -8.58
CA TYR A 127 13.27 -7.58 -9.69
C TYR A 127 12.41 -6.34 -9.47
N ILE A 128 11.88 -6.16 -8.25
CA ILE A 128 11.08 -4.98 -7.88
C ILE A 128 11.92 -3.70 -7.94
N GLN A 129 13.16 -3.72 -7.42
CA GLN A 129 14.08 -2.59 -7.55
C GLN A 129 14.34 -2.21 -9.01
N GLY A 130 14.48 -3.20 -9.90
CA GLY A 130 14.63 -2.97 -11.34
C GLY A 130 13.45 -2.23 -11.94
N GLN A 131 12.22 -2.65 -11.60
CA GLN A 131 10.99 -1.97 -12.07
C GLN A 131 10.88 -0.55 -11.56
N PHE A 132 11.22 -0.32 -10.30
CA PHE A 132 11.24 1.02 -9.73
C PHE A 132 12.21 1.96 -10.47
N LYS A 133 13.44 1.49 -10.74
CA LYS A 133 14.44 2.25 -11.52
C LYS A 133 13.90 2.58 -12.91
N PHE A 134 13.26 1.62 -13.58
CA PHE A 134 12.66 1.82 -14.89
C PHE A 134 11.49 2.81 -14.88
N LEU A 135 10.62 2.74 -13.87
CA LEU A 135 9.52 3.68 -13.68
C LEU A 135 10.04 5.11 -13.48
N LYS A 136 11.07 5.29 -12.64
CA LYS A 136 11.73 6.60 -12.43
C LYS A 136 12.26 7.19 -13.75
N LEU A 137 12.87 6.37 -14.61
CA LEU A 137 13.36 6.83 -15.92
C LEU A 137 12.20 7.26 -16.83
N LYS A 138 11.13 6.45 -16.92
CA LYS A 138 9.95 6.78 -17.73
C LYS A 138 9.28 8.09 -17.32
N ILE A 139 9.16 8.35 -16.01
CA ILE A 139 8.57 9.61 -15.50
C ILE A 139 9.47 10.80 -15.86
N LYS A 140 10.78 10.69 -15.64
CA LYS A 140 11.74 11.75 -16.00
C LYS A 140 11.66 12.12 -17.49
N HIS A 141 11.54 11.14 -18.38
CA HIS A 141 11.44 11.40 -19.82
C HIS A 141 10.11 12.02 -20.26
N ARG A 142 9.04 11.92 -19.45
CA ARG A 142 7.73 12.51 -19.76
C ARG A 142 7.56 13.94 -19.25
N ILE A 143 8.31 14.36 -18.22
CA ILE A 143 8.23 15.71 -17.65
C ILE A 143 9.14 16.71 -18.40
N VAL A 144 10.10 16.22 -19.20
CA VAL A 144 11.02 17.04 -20.01
C VAL A 144 10.54 17.17 -21.48
N ARG A 145 9.24 16.96 -21.74
CA ARG A 145 8.59 17.21 -23.03
C ARG A 145 7.37 18.08 -22.79
#